data_AF-A0A2N3LD23-F1
#
_entry.id   AF-A0A2N3LD23-F1
#
_cell.length_a   1.000
_cell.length_b   1.000
_cell.length_c   1.000
_cell.angle_alpha   90.00
_cell.angle_beta   90.00
_cell.angle_gamma   90.00
#
_symmetry.space_group_name_H-M   'P 1'
#
loop_
_entity.id
_entity.type
_entity.pdbx_description
1 polymer ?
#
loop_
_entity_poly.entity_id
_entity_poly.type
_entity_poly.pdbx_seq_one_letter_code
_entity_poly.pdbx_strand_id
1 'polypeptide(L)'
;MEVKYFKCENCNHYQLTTEFGECEECGYEDLVNVTQEEYEKGSKVEYQKLFQLRGIDIVECTPLRIKQADRKKDLHYYEIRHSDENWGEPVCIRHGILVNHFGTIAARTPLPLKKDDFGYEEIELTEDEAELIQQFV
;
A
#
# COMPACT_ATOMS: atom_id res chain seq x y z
N MET A 1 -20.08 -24.03 1.00
CA MET A 1 -18.75 -24.65 0.76
C MET A 1 -17.86 -24.23 1.91
N GLU A 2 -17.14 -25.16 2.52
CA GLU A 2 -16.20 -24.88 3.61
C GLU A 2 -14.88 -24.36 3.00
N VAL A 3 -14.41 -23.20 3.47
CA VAL A 3 -13.13 -22.63 3.03
C VAL A 3 -12.00 -23.34 3.77
N LYS A 4 -10.97 -23.77 3.05
CA LYS A 4 -9.78 -24.39 3.61
C LYS A 4 -8.55 -23.52 3.34
N TYR A 5 -7.61 -23.53 4.29
CA TYR A 5 -6.38 -22.76 4.24
C TYR A 5 -5.21 -23.67 3.91
N PHE A 6 -4.33 -23.19 3.04
CA PHE A 6 -3.22 -23.99 2.54
C PHE A 6 -1.91 -23.21 2.56
N LYS A 7 -0.81 -23.97 2.70
CA LYS A 7 0.56 -23.51 2.49
C LYS A 7 1.20 -24.38 1.40
N CYS A 8 1.78 -23.75 0.39
CA CYS A 8 2.60 -24.42 -0.61
C CYS A 8 3.98 -24.76 -0.02
N GLU A 9 4.39 -26.02 -0.05
CA GLU A 9 5.71 -26.43 0.45
C GLU A 9 6.86 -26.03 -0.49
N ASN A 10 6.56 -25.80 -1.78
CA ASN A 10 7.56 -25.39 -2.76
C ASN A 10 7.92 -23.90 -2.65
N CYS A 11 6.94 -22.99 -2.61
CA CYS A 11 7.18 -21.54 -2.61
C CYS A 11 6.81 -20.85 -1.28
N ASN A 12 6.29 -21.56 -0.29
CA ASN A 12 5.78 -21.02 0.97
C ASN A 12 4.61 -20.03 0.83
N HIS A 13 3.97 -19.94 -0.34
CA HIS A 13 2.76 -19.17 -0.53
C HIS A 13 1.60 -19.74 0.29
N TYR A 14 0.79 -18.86 0.85
CA TYR A 14 -0.41 -19.22 1.60
C TYR A 14 -1.64 -18.83 0.78
N GLN A 15 -2.57 -19.76 0.59
CA GLN A 15 -3.80 -19.53 -0.18
C GLN A 15 -5.05 -20.08 0.50
N LEU A 16 -6.20 -19.56 0.08
CA LEU A 16 -7.53 -20.01 0.48
C LEU A 16 -8.23 -20.63 -0.72
N THR A 17 -8.82 -21.81 -0.56
CA THR A 17 -9.61 -22.43 -1.63
C THR A 17 -10.79 -23.20 -1.06
N THR A 18 -11.85 -23.32 -1.87
CA THR A 18 -13.04 -24.13 -1.59
C THR A 18 -12.94 -25.53 -2.17
N GLU A 19 -11.98 -25.80 -3.08
CA GLU A 19 -11.77 -27.08 -3.77
C GLU A 19 -10.27 -27.39 -3.92
N PHE A 20 -9.91 -28.67 -4.16
CA PHE A 20 -8.52 -29.09 -4.39
C PHE A 20 -7.90 -28.22 -5.50
N GLY A 21 -6.81 -27.53 -5.21
CA GLY A 21 -6.26 -26.51 -6.09
C GLY A 21 -4.75 -26.46 -6.01
N GLU A 22 -4.12 -26.28 -7.17
CA GLU A 22 -2.69 -26.06 -7.30
C GLU A 22 -2.28 -24.73 -6.66
N CYS A 23 -0.99 -24.56 -6.38
CA CYS A 23 -0.48 -23.30 -5.88
C CYS A 23 -0.72 -22.17 -6.88
N GLU A 24 -1.41 -21.10 -6.48
CA GLU A 24 -1.72 -19.96 -7.37
C GLU A 24 -0.47 -19.23 -7.86
N GLU A 25 0.63 -19.29 -7.11
CA GLU A 25 1.89 -18.62 -7.45
C GLU A 25 2.84 -19.47 -8.30
N CYS A 26 2.89 -20.79 -8.08
CA CYS A 26 3.90 -21.64 -8.71
C CYS A 26 3.37 -22.92 -9.36
N GLY A 27 2.05 -23.16 -9.33
CA GLY A 27 1.41 -24.35 -9.92
C GLY A 27 1.75 -25.67 -9.23
N TYR A 28 2.26 -25.66 -8.00
CA TYR A 28 2.58 -26.89 -7.28
C TYR A 28 1.30 -27.58 -6.79
N GLU A 29 1.15 -28.87 -7.11
CA GLU A 29 -0.10 -29.62 -6.90
C GLU A 29 -0.31 -30.03 -5.43
N ASP A 30 0.77 -30.20 -4.65
CA ASP A 30 0.72 -30.71 -3.29
C ASP A 30 0.76 -29.57 -2.26
N LEU A 31 -0.43 -29.11 -1.85
CA LEU A 31 -0.61 -28.10 -0.82
C LEU A 31 -0.88 -28.73 0.56
N VAL A 32 -0.28 -28.17 1.61
CA VAL A 32 -0.50 -28.59 3.00
C VAL A 32 -1.63 -27.78 3.61
N ASN A 33 -2.65 -28.46 4.17
CA ASN A 33 -3.69 -27.80 4.94
C ASN A 33 -3.07 -27.19 6.20
N VAL A 34 -3.38 -25.93 6.45
CA VAL A 34 -2.99 -25.21 7.67
C VAL A 34 -4.23 -24.70 8.39
N THR A 35 -4.07 -24.34 9.65
CA THR A 35 -5.11 -23.64 10.40
C THR A 35 -5.28 -22.21 9.89
N GLN A 36 -6.43 -21.60 10.16
CA GLN A 36 -6.65 -20.18 9.89
C GLN A 36 -5.59 -19.30 10.58
N GLU A 37 -5.20 -19.64 11.82
CA GLU A 37 -4.19 -18.88 12.57
C GLU A 37 -2.81 -18.96 11.91
N GLU A 38 -2.40 -20.15 11.44
CA GLU A 38 -1.16 -20.33 10.70
C GLU A 38 -1.19 -19.59 9.35
N TYR A 39 -2.33 -19.61 8.66
CA TYR A 39 -2.53 -18.84 7.44
C TYR A 39 -2.40 -17.35 7.71
N GLU A 40 -3.13 -16.79 8.67
CA GLU A 40 -3.08 -15.36 9.00
C GLU A 40 -1.68 -14.92 9.39
N LYS A 41 -0.97 -15.74 10.16
CA LYS A 41 0.42 -15.46 10.57
C LYS A 41 1.40 -15.57 9.40
N GLY A 42 1.27 -16.60 8.57
CA GLY A 42 2.19 -16.90 7.48
C GLY A 42 1.97 -16.04 6.22
N SER A 43 0.74 -15.61 5.98
CA SER A 43 0.36 -14.71 4.88
C SER A 43 0.70 -13.25 5.17
N LYS A 44 1.08 -12.93 6.41
CA LYS A 44 1.32 -11.56 6.83
C LYS A 44 2.60 -11.04 6.17
N VAL A 45 2.43 -10.08 5.27
CA VAL A 45 3.54 -9.33 4.70
C VAL A 45 4.04 -8.31 5.72
N GLU A 46 5.29 -8.45 6.13
CA GLU A 46 5.97 -7.45 6.94
C GLU A 46 6.54 -6.37 6.01
N TYR A 47 6.08 -5.14 6.21
CA TYR A 47 6.57 -3.99 5.46
C TYR A 47 7.54 -3.18 6.32
N GLN A 48 8.67 -2.80 5.72
CA GLN A 48 9.58 -1.87 6.37
C GLN A 48 8.96 -0.48 6.43
N LYS A 49 8.89 0.09 7.63
CA LYS A 49 8.51 1.48 7.82
C LYS A 49 9.59 2.40 7.27
N LEU A 50 9.20 3.35 6.41
CA LEU A 50 10.07 4.41 5.91
C LEU A 50 10.04 5.60 6.87
N PHE A 51 8.84 6.14 7.12
CA PHE A 51 8.61 7.26 8.03
C PHE A 51 7.19 7.23 8.58
N GLN A 52 6.86 8.17 9.48
CA GLN A 52 5.50 8.37 9.97
C GLN A 52 4.95 9.71 9.49
N LEU A 53 3.73 9.68 8.96
CA LEU A 53 2.96 10.87 8.66
C LEU A 53 1.75 10.89 9.59
N ARG A 54 1.69 11.86 10.51
CA ARG A 54 0.60 12.01 11.49
C ARG A 54 0.32 10.74 12.30
N GLY A 55 1.38 10.02 12.67
CA GLY A 55 1.30 8.76 13.41
C GLY A 55 0.94 7.53 12.57
N ILE A 56 0.84 7.66 11.25
CA ILE A 56 0.56 6.56 10.33
C ILE A 56 1.85 6.15 9.64
N ASP A 57 2.13 4.84 9.66
CA ASP A 57 3.32 4.26 9.05
C ASP A 57 3.20 4.29 7.52
N ILE A 58 4.13 5.00 6.90
CA ILE A 58 4.37 4.98 5.45
C ILE A 58 5.41 3.91 5.17
N VAL A 59 5.08 3.00 4.26
CA VAL A 59 5.88 1.81 3.94
C VAL A 59 6.38 1.77 2.51
N GLU A 60 5.87 2.67 1.67
CA GLU A 60 6.33 2.87 0.30
C GLU A 60 6.24 4.36 -0.01
N CYS A 61 7.29 4.90 -0.63
CA CYS A 61 7.37 6.27 -1.10
C CYS A 61 8.25 6.27 -2.35
N THR A 62 7.75 6.83 -3.45
CA THR A 62 8.43 6.81 -4.74
C THR A 62 8.04 8.03 -5.57
N PRO A 63 8.95 8.57 -6.41
CA PRO A 63 8.60 9.63 -7.38
C PRO A 63 7.70 9.12 -8.50
N LEU A 64 7.58 7.80 -8.67
CA LEU A 64 6.82 7.20 -9.77
C LEU A 64 5.35 7.00 -9.41
N ARG A 65 4.53 6.87 -10.44
CA ARG A 65 3.15 6.41 -10.27
C ARG A 65 3.11 4.90 -10.15
N ILE A 66 2.37 4.42 -9.14
CA ILE A 66 2.09 2.99 -8.98
C ILE A 66 0.73 2.69 -9.62
N LYS A 67 0.74 1.87 -10.68
CA LYS A 67 -0.47 1.47 -11.39
C LYS A 67 -1.35 0.64 -10.47
N GLN A 68 -2.66 0.71 -10.67
CA GLN A 68 -3.62 -0.03 -9.85
C GLN A 68 -3.36 -1.55 -9.82
N ALA A 69 -2.86 -2.12 -10.93
CA ALA A 69 -2.52 -3.54 -11.00
C ALA A 69 -1.31 -3.93 -10.13
N ASP A 70 -0.42 -2.98 -9.84
CA ASP A 70 0.80 -3.19 -9.06
C ASP A 70 0.60 -2.85 -7.57
N ARG A 71 -0.59 -2.36 -7.19
CA ARG A 71 -0.92 -1.98 -5.80
C ARG A 71 -1.24 -3.21 -4.97
N LYS A 72 -0.67 -3.26 -3.76
CA LYS A 72 -0.93 -4.31 -2.78
C LYS A 72 -2.29 -4.09 -2.10
N LYS A 73 -3.09 -5.14 -1.99
CA LYS A 73 -4.51 -5.04 -1.56
C LYS A 73 -4.69 -4.60 -0.11
N ASP A 74 -3.66 -4.81 0.71
CA ASP A 74 -3.62 -4.52 2.15
C ASP A 74 -2.99 -3.16 2.48
N LEU A 75 -2.65 -2.37 1.46
CA LEU A 75 -2.11 -1.01 1.62
C LEU A 75 -3.04 0.06 1.05
N HIS A 76 -2.95 1.26 1.63
CA HIS A 76 -3.68 2.44 1.18
C HIS A 76 -2.76 3.35 0.38
N TYR A 77 -3.06 3.52 -0.91
CA TYR A 77 -2.23 4.31 -1.82
C TYR A 77 -2.77 5.72 -2.00
N TYR A 78 -1.85 6.68 -1.99
CA TYR A 78 -2.10 8.09 -2.20
C TYR A 78 -1.02 8.69 -3.11
N GLU A 79 -1.35 9.75 -3.80
CA GLU A 79 -0.44 10.52 -4.62
C GLU A 79 -0.11 11.85 -3.92
N ILE A 80 1.11 12.33 -4.13
CA ILE A 80 1.63 13.60 -3.62
C ILE A 80 1.62 14.62 -4.77
N ARG A 81 1.16 15.84 -4.48
CA ARG A 81 1.14 16.96 -5.42
C ARG A 81 2.28 17.91 -5.09
N HIS A 82 2.95 18.47 -6.09
CA HIS A 82 3.84 19.61 -5.90
C HIS A 82 3.14 20.96 -6.08
N SER A 83 3.75 22.03 -5.56
CA SER A 83 3.30 23.40 -5.74
C SER A 83 3.24 23.80 -7.22
N ASP A 84 2.29 24.67 -7.57
CA ASP A 84 2.18 25.23 -8.93
C ASP A 84 3.37 26.15 -9.25
N GLU A 85 3.97 26.76 -8.24
CA GLU A 85 5.09 27.70 -8.37
C GLU A 85 6.46 27.03 -8.20
N ASN A 86 6.50 25.89 -7.48
CA ASN A 86 7.74 25.19 -7.15
C ASN A 86 7.60 23.67 -7.34
N TRP A 87 8.23 23.14 -8.39
CA TRP A 87 8.13 21.71 -8.75
C TRP A 87 8.89 20.79 -7.78
N GLY A 88 9.73 21.35 -6.91
CA GLY A 88 10.47 20.60 -5.89
C GLY A 88 9.75 20.47 -4.54
N GLU A 89 8.58 21.09 -4.39
CA GLU A 89 7.93 21.24 -3.10
C GLU A 89 6.60 20.48 -3.06
N PRO A 90 6.51 19.36 -2.32
CA PRO A 90 5.25 18.67 -2.11
C PRO A 90 4.35 19.49 -1.18
N VAL A 91 3.09 19.68 -1.58
CA VAL A 91 2.12 20.55 -0.88
C VAL A 91 0.92 19.79 -0.36
N CYS A 92 0.49 18.72 -1.01
CA CYS A 92 -0.64 17.94 -0.53
C CYS A 92 -0.63 16.48 -0.98
N ILE A 93 -1.42 15.66 -0.29
CA ILE A 93 -1.64 14.24 -0.56
C ILE A 93 -3.12 14.00 -0.90
N ARG A 94 -3.40 13.27 -1.99
CA ARG A 94 -4.77 12.94 -2.47
C ARG A 94 -4.84 11.51 -3.00
N HIS A 95 -6.05 10.96 -3.21
CA HIS A 95 -6.21 9.63 -3.83
C HIS A 95 -5.82 9.57 -5.33
N GLY A 96 -5.83 10.72 -6.01
CA GLY A 96 -5.44 10.83 -7.41
C GLY A 96 -5.19 12.28 -7.78
N ILE A 97 -4.10 12.49 -8.51
CA ILE A 97 -3.59 13.80 -8.91
C ILE A 97 -3.36 13.74 -10.41
N LEU A 98 -4.11 14.56 -11.15
CA LEU A 98 -3.98 14.63 -12.61
C LEU A 98 -2.78 15.50 -13.04
N VAL A 99 -2.60 16.64 -12.38
CA VAL A 99 -1.60 17.66 -12.70
C VAL A 99 -0.73 17.88 -11.48
N ASN A 100 0.57 18.14 -11.70
CA ASN A 100 1.55 18.41 -10.66
C ASN A 100 1.80 17.22 -9.72
N HIS A 101 1.85 16.01 -10.29
CA HIS A 101 2.23 14.81 -9.55
C HIS A 101 3.71 14.88 -9.17
N PHE A 102 3.97 14.63 -7.89
CA PHE A 102 5.30 14.63 -7.29
C PHE A 102 5.75 13.21 -6.92
N GLY A 103 4.83 12.38 -6.43
CA GLY A 103 5.16 11.02 -6.00
C GLY A 103 3.93 10.22 -5.56
N THR A 104 4.17 8.99 -5.13
CA THR A 104 3.16 8.06 -4.61
C THR A 104 3.63 7.52 -3.27
N ILE A 105 2.71 7.39 -2.31
CA ILE A 105 2.95 6.76 -1.02
C ILE A 105 1.96 5.63 -0.76
N ALA A 106 2.38 4.65 0.04
CA ALA A 106 1.51 3.61 0.57
C ALA A 106 1.56 3.58 2.10
N ALA A 107 0.39 3.56 2.73
CA ALA A 107 0.22 3.55 4.17
C ALA A 107 -0.41 2.23 4.64
N ARG A 108 -0.05 1.78 5.86
CA ARG A 108 -0.64 0.58 6.49
C ARG A 108 -2.09 0.79 6.93
N THR A 109 -2.48 2.03 7.20
CA THR A 109 -3.83 2.42 7.59
C THR A 109 -4.27 3.64 6.78
N PRO A 110 -5.58 3.87 6.62
CA PRO A 110 -6.06 5.02 5.87
C PRO A 110 -5.55 6.34 6.45
N LEU A 111 -5.03 7.23 5.60
CA LEU A 111 -4.71 8.60 5.96
C LEU A 111 -5.99 9.43 6.17
N PRO A 112 -6.03 10.34 7.17
CA PRO A 112 -7.21 11.15 7.48
C PRO A 112 -7.34 12.33 6.51
N LEU A 113 -7.71 12.05 5.26
CA LEU A 113 -8.01 13.08 4.27
C LEU A 113 -9.20 13.94 4.75
N LYS A 114 -9.14 15.23 4.46
CA LYS A 114 -10.21 16.20 4.74
C LYS A 114 -10.65 16.84 3.45
N LYS A 115 -11.92 17.22 3.36
CA LYS A 115 -12.41 17.98 2.21
C LYS A 115 -11.85 19.40 2.24
N ASP A 116 -11.26 19.82 1.13
CA ASP A 116 -10.93 21.21 0.86
C ASP A 116 -12.19 22.01 0.52
N ASP A 117 -12.02 23.32 0.30
CA ASP A 117 -13.10 24.24 -0.05
C ASP A 117 -13.81 23.91 -1.38
N PHE A 118 -13.17 23.09 -2.22
CA PHE A 118 -13.68 22.63 -3.52
C PHE A 118 -14.27 21.20 -3.43
N GLY A 119 -14.25 20.58 -2.25
CA GLY A 119 -14.81 19.26 -1.98
C GLY A 119 -13.87 18.09 -2.27
N TYR A 120 -12.60 18.33 -2.59
CA TYR A 120 -11.61 17.28 -2.77
C TYR A 120 -11.05 16.81 -1.43
N GLU A 121 -10.90 15.50 -1.28
CA GLU A 121 -10.31 14.90 -0.08
C GLU A 121 -8.77 14.95 -0.16
N GLU A 122 -8.15 15.74 0.72
CA GLU A 122 -6.72 15.94 0.76
C GLU A 122 -6.15 16.08 2.17
N ILE A 123 -4.83 15.94 2.24
CA ILE A 123 -4.01 16.38 3.36
C ILE A 123 -3.11 17.49 2.83
N GLU A 124 -3.31 18.72 3.31
CA GLU A 124 -2.34 19.80 3.18
C GLU A 124 -1.13 19.48 4.08
N LEU A 125 0.06 19.50 3.50
CA LEU A 125 1.31 19.17 4.19
C LEU A 125 1.82 20.39 4.95
N THR A 126 2.31 20.17 6.17
CA THR A 126 3.16 21.18 6.82
C THR A 126 4.54 21.20 6.17
N GLU A 127 5.30 22.27 6.40
CA GLU A 127 6.69 22.38 5.92
C GLU A 127 7.55 21.18 6.36
N ASP A 128 7.50 20.83 7.66
CA ASP A 128 8.20 19.64 8.19
C ASP A 128 7.77 18.33 7.50
N GLU A 129 6.48 18.16 7.19
CA GLU A 129 5.97 16.97 6.51
C GLU A 129 6.43 16.93 5.05
N ALA A 130 6.47 18.09 4.38
CA ALA A 130 6.95 18.23 3.02
C ALA A 130 8.45 17.94 2.91
N GLU A 131 9.27 18.50 3.81
CA GLU A 131 10.70 18.23 3.89
C GLU A 131 11.00 16.76 4.20
N LEU A 132 10.20 16.13 5.07
CA LEU A 132 10.31 14.72 5.36
C LEU A 132 10.07 13.87 4.11
N ILE A 133 8.99 14.14 3.37
CA ILE A 133 8.63 13.39 2.16
C ILE A 133 9.72 13.55 1.08
N GLN A 134 10.26 14.75 0.90
CA GLN A 134 11.32 15.01 -0.08
C GLN A 134 12.57 14.14 0.13
N GLN A 135 12.84 13.67 1.34
CA GLN A 135 13.99 12.79 1.62
C GLN A 135 13.83 11.37 1.05
N PHE A 136 12.61 11.00 0.65
CA PHE A 136 12.25 9.66 0.16
C PHE A 136 11.79 9.64 -1.31
N VAL A 137 11.71 10.80 -1.98
CA VAL A 137 11.24 10.96 -3.37
C VAL A 137 12.40 11.28 -4.31
#